data_AF-A0A0F9VF71-F1
#
_entry.id   AF-A0A0F9VF71-F1
#
_cell.length_a   1.000
_cell.length_b   1.000
_cell.length_c   1.000
_cell.angle_alpha   90.00
_cell.angle_beta   90.00
_cell.angle_gamma   90.00
#
_symmetry.space_group_name_H-M   'P 1'
#
loop_
_entity.id
_entity.type
_entity.pdbx_description
1 polymer ?
#
loop_
_entity_poly.entity_id
_entity_poly.type
_entity_poly.pdbx_seq_one_letter_code
_entity_poly.pdbx_strand_id
1 'polypeptide(L)'
;MMNKIALVFGLVVLILIAGFVILRPGDEAKESEISFEENQQIEAWILENDLNQYGDSKDTVYIGGTPLFDEKTGESIDKYEYILRNHPNKPWLSQ
;
A
#
# COMPACT_ATOMS: atom_id res chain seq x y z
N MET A 1 14.56 -33.60 -40.63
CA MET A 1 13.38 -33.56 -39.73
C MET A 1 13.60 -32.73 -38.46
N MET A 2 14.81 -32.70 -37.90
CA MET A 2 15.14 -32.08 -36.60
C MET A 2 14.95 -30.54 -36.52
N ASN A 3 15.15 -29.82 -37.63
CA ASN A 3 15.06 -28.34 -37.63
C ASN A 3 13.63 -27.80 -37.50
N LYS A 4 12.63 -28.54 -38.00
CA LYS A 4 11.21 -28.13 -37.88
C LYS A 4 10.70 -28.33 -36.46
N ILE A 5 11.15 -29.40 -35.79
CA ILE A 5 10.77 -29.72 -34.42
C ILE A 5 11.37 -28.71 -33.44
N ALA A 6 12.64 -28.33 -33.61
CA ALA A 6 13.28 -27.29 -32.81
C ALA A 6 12.61 -25.92 -32.96
N LEU A 7 12.18 -25.56 -34.18
CA LEU A 7 11.49 -24.30 -34.45
C LEU A 7 10.08 -24.26 -33.83
N VAL A 8 9.33 -25.37 -33.90
CA VAL A 8 8.02 -25.50 -33.25
C VAL A 8 8.15 -25.46 -31.73
N PHE A 9 9.14 -26.15 -31.15
CA PHE A 9 9.40 -26.09 -29.72
C PHE A 9 9.77 -24.67 -29.26
N GLY A 10 10.64 -23.99 -30.01
CA GLY A 10 11.00 -22.60 -29.74
C GLY A 10 9.78 -21.66 -29.79
N LEU A 11 8.89 -21.83 -30.78
CA LEU A 11 7.66 -21.05 -30.91
C LEU A 11 6.71 -21.28 -29.73
N VAL A 12 6.53 -22.53 -29.31
CA VAL A 12 5.67 -22.90 -28.18
C VAL A 12 6.19 -22.30 -26.87
N VAL A 13 7.51 -22.39 -26.63
CA VAL A 13 8.13 -21.77 -25.44
C VAL A 13 7.97 -20.26 -25.45
N LEU A 14 8.11 -19.61 -26.61
CA LEU A 14 7.96 -18.16 -26.76
C LEU A 14 6.51 -17.71 -26.51
N ILE A 15 5.52 -18.47 -26.99
CA ILE A 15 4.10 -18.21 -26.74
C ILE A 15 3.76 -18.42 -25.26
N LEU A 16 4.34 -19.43 -24.59
CA LEU A 16 4.12 -19.66 -23.16
C LEU A 16 4.74 -18.57 -22.29
N ILE A 17 5.94 -18.09 -22.63
CA ILE A 17 6.59 -16.96 -21.94
C ILE A 17 5.82 -15.67 -22.20
N ALA A 18 5.43 -15.39 -23.45
CA ALA A 18 4.64 -14.21 -23.79
C ALA A 18 3.26 -14.25 -23.09
N GLY A 19 2.62 -15.41 -23.05
CA GLY A 19 1.36 -15.63 -22.33
C GLY A 19 1.51 -15.41 -20.82
N PHE A 20 2.61 -15.87 -20.22
CA PHE A 20 2.91 -15.66 -18.79
C PHE A 20 3.25 -14.19 -18.47
N VAL A 21 3.87 -13.46 -19.40
CA VAL A 21 4.15 -12.02 -19.27
C VAL A 21 2.88 -11.17 -19.44
N ILE A 22 1.96 -11.57 -20.32
CA ILE A 22 0.67 -10.88 -20.54
C ILE A 22 -0.37 -11.22 -19.45
N LEU A 23 -0.33 -12.45 -18.91
CA LEU A 23 -1.12 -12.88 -17.75
C LEU A 23 -0.39 -12.66 -16.43
N ARG A 24 0.57 -11.74 -16.38
CA ARG A 24 0.96 -11.20 -15.07
C ARG A 24 -0.25 -10.38 -14.62
N PRO A 25 -0.96 -10.76 -13.54
CA PRO A 25 -1.87 -9.84 -12.89
C PRO A 25 -0.98 -8.81 -12.20
N GLY A 26 -0.42 -7.91 -13.00
CA GLY A 26 0.12 -6.65 -12.55
C GLY A 26 -1.09 -5.76 -12.34
N ASP A 27 -1.11 -5.10 -11.19
CA ASP A 27 -2.17 -4.21 -10.72
C ASP A 27 -3.33 -4.97 -10.05
N GLU A 28 -2.99 -5.80 -9.04
CA GLU A 28 -3.85 -5.87 -7.86
C GLU A 28 -3.98 -4.44 -7.33
N ALA A 29 -5.13 -3.84 -7.59
CA ALA A 29 -5.47 -2.49 -7.17
C ALA A 29 -5.22 -2.37 -5.66
N LYS A 30 -4.34 -1.44 -5.28
CA LYS A 30 -4.08 -1.05 -3.90
C LYS A 30 -5.41 -0.87 -3.16
N GLU A 31 -5.73 -1.83 -2.31
CA GLU A 31 -6.86 -1.77 -1.39
C GLU A 31 -6.49 -0.81 -0.24
N SER A 32 -6.51 0.50 -0.50
CA SER A 32 -6.50 1.57 0.52
C SER A 32 -6.60 2.98 -0.05
N GLU A 33 -7.32 3.20 -1.16
CA GLU A 33 -7.69 4.58 -1.47
C GLU A 33 -8.81 5.02 -0.51
N ILE A 34 -8.40 5.53 0.64
CA ILE A 34 -9.29 6.14 1.63
C ILE A 34 -10.11 7.25 0.96
N SER A 35 -11.42 7.26 1.21
CA SER A 35 -12.28 8.27 0.61
C SER A 35 -11.96 9.66 1.14
N PHE A 36 -12.21 10.70 0.32
CA PHE A 36 -12.06 12.08 0.77
C PHE A 36 -12.90 12.40 2.02
N GLU A 37 -14.08 11.79 2.13
CA GLU A 37 -14.96 11.94 3.30
C GLU A 37 -14.32 11.33 4.56
N GLU A 38 -13.79 10.10 4.46
CA GLU A 38 -13.13 9.45 5.59
C GLU A 38 -11.86 10.19 6.02
N ASN A 39 -11.11 10.77 5.07
CA ASN A 39 -10.00 11.67 5.39
C ASN A 39 -10.45 12.85 6.26
N GLN A 40 -11.56 13.51 5.90
CA GLN A 40 -12.06 14.63 6.70
C GLN A 40 -12.51 14.21 8.10
N GLN A 41 -13.08 13.01 8.25
CA GLN A 41 -13.44 12.46 9.55
C GLN A 41 -12.20 12.19 10.42
N ILE A 42 -11.13 11.66 9.82
CA ILE A 42 -9.83 11.48 10.49
C ILE A 42 -9.27 12.83 10.94
N GLU A 43 -9.25 13.84 10.07
CA GLU A 43 -8.74 15.17 10.43
C GLU A 43 -9.55 15.82 11.56
N ALA A 44 -10.89 15.70 11.53
CA ALA A 44 -11.74 16.18 12.61
C ALA A 44 -11.44 15.47 13.93
N TRP A 45 -11.34 14.14 13.91
CA TRP A 45 -11.00 13.33 15.07
C TRP A 45 -9.63 13.69 15.66
N ILE A 46 -8.60 13.90 14.81
CA ILE A 46 -7.27 14.35 15.26
C ILE A 46 -7.37 15.67 16.01
N LEU A 47 -8.09 16.64 15.45
CA LEU A 47 -8.24 17.98 16.04
C LEU A 47 -9.04 17.94 17.35
N GLU A 48 -10.14 17.22 17.39
CA GLU A 48 -11.04 17.14 18.55
C GLU A 48 -10.39 16.45 19.75
N ASN A 49 -9.46 15.53 19.50
CA ASN A 49 -8.80 14.72 20.53
C ASN A 49 -7.39 15.23 20.90
N ASP A 50 -6.97 16.40 20.39
CA ASP A 50 -5.64 17.00 20.64
C ASP A 50 -4.49 16.02 20.34
N LEU A 51 -4.63 15.30 19.22
CA LEU A 51 -3.66 14.32 18.72
C LEU A 51 -2.65 15.00 17.79
N ASN A 52 -1.53 14.32 17.52
CA ASN A 52 -0.62 14.76 16.49
C ASN A 52 -1.17 14.44 15.08
N GLN A 53 -0.49 14.92 14.05
CA GLN A 53 -0.89 14.77 12.64
C GLN A 53 -0.97 13.31 12.15
N TYR A 54 -0.49 12.35 12.93
CA TYR A 54 -0.50 10.92 12.62
C TYR A 54 -1.51 10.13 13.47
N GLY A 55 -2.35 10.81 14.26
CA GLY A 55 -3.35 10.16 15.13
C GLY A 55 -2.81 9.65 16.47
N ASP A 56 -1.53 9.84 16.76
CA ASP A 56 -0.94 9.47 18.05
C ASP A 56 -1.04 10.62 19.07
N SER A 57 -0.68 10.35 20.33
CA SER A 57 -0.58 11.41 21.35
C SER A 57 0.38 12.53 20.90
N LYS A 58 0.04 13.78 21.20
CA LYS A 58 0.88 14.95 20.85
C LYS A 58 2.28 14.91 21.42
N ASP A 59 2.49 14.18 22.53
CA ASP A 59 3.78 14.04 23.19
C ASP A 59 4.63 12.89 22.60
N THR A 60 4.14 12.24 21.52
CA THR A 60 4.85 11.13 20.86
C THR A 60 6.09 11.64 20.13
N VAL A 61 7.22 10.97 20.37
CA VAL A 61 8.50 11.23 19.71
C VAL A 61 8.85 10.07 18.80
N TYR A 62 9.06 10.35 17.52
CA TYR A 62 9.49 9.36 16.54
C TYR A 62 11.01 9.39 16.38
N ILE A 63 11.65 8.24 16.64
CA ILE A 63 13.06 8.04 16.29
C ILE A 63 13.15 8.09 14.77
N GLY A 64 13.92 9.04 14.23
CA GLY A 64 13.99 9.29 12.77
C GLY A 64 13.03 10.39 12.27
N GLY A 65 12.28 11.05 13.16
CA GLY A 65 11.50 12.26 12.86
C GLY A 65 10.04 12.02 12.47
N THR A 66 9.71 10.93 11.76
CA THR A 66 8.33 10.58 11.40
C THR A 66 8.09 9.07 11.55
N PRO A 67 6.84 8.61 11.79
CA PRO A 67 6.52 7.19 11.77
C PRO A 67 6.38 6.61 10.36
N LEU A 68 6.45 7.46 9.33
CA LEU A 68 6.13 7.08 7.95
C LEU A 68 7.30 6.43 7.22
N PHE A 69 8.49 6.36 7.83
CA PHE A 69 9.70 5.79 7.25
C PHE A 69 10.32 4.76 8.18
N ASP A 70 10.50 3.53 7.69
CA ASP A 70 11.24 2.49 8.41
C ASP A 70 12.70 2.52 7.97
N GLU A 71 13.59 3.01 8.83
CA GLU A 71 15.03 3.09 8.55
C GLU A 71 15.71 1.71 8.38
N LYS A 72 15.12 0.64 8.93
CA LYS A 72 15.68 -0.72 8.82
C LYS A 72 15.43 -1.33 7.44
N THR A 73 14.25 -1.07 6.87
CA THR A 73 13.86 -1.61 5.57
C THR A 73 14.05 -0.62 4.42
N GLY A 74 14.08 0.68 4.72
CA GLY A 74 14.08 1.76 3.73
C GLY A 74 12.72 2.02 3.10
N GLU A 75 11.64 1.44 3.64
CA GLU A 75 10.29 1.59 3.11
C GLU A 75 9.56 2.80 3.70
N SER A 76 8.66 3.40 2.93
CA SER A 76 7.76 4.47 3.37
C SER A 76 6.31 4.06 3.21
N ILE A 77 5.45 4.55 4.09
CA ILE A 77 3.99 4.36 4.03
C ILE A 77 3.26 5.70 3.96
N ASP A 78 2.03 5.68 3.43
CA ASP A 78 1.19 6.88 3.44
C ASP A 78 0.71 7.23 4.87
N LYS A 79 0.40 8.52 5.10
CA LYS A 79 -0.11 9.02 6.38
C LYS A 79 -1.39 8.29 6.80
N TYR A 80 -2.37 8.16 5.92
CA TYR A 80 -3.66 7.54 6.25
C TYR A 80 -3.53 6.02 6.33
N GLU A 81 -2.61 5.43 5.57
CA GLU A 81 -2.26 4.03 5.75
C GLU A 81 -1.70 3.76 7.17
N TYR A 82 -0.82 4.62 7.68
CA TYR A 82 -0.33 4.54 9.06
C TYR A 82 -1.47 4.64 10.08
N ILE A 83 -2.33 5.65 9.94
CA ILE A 83 -3.47 5.89 10.84
C ILE A 83 -4.41 4.68 10.86
N LEU A 84 -4.76 4.13 9.68
CA LEU A 84 -5.62 2.95 9.59
C LEU A 84 -5.00 1.70 10.22
N ARG A 85 -3.68 1.52 10.07
CA ARG A 85 -2.95 0.41 10.70
C ARG A 85 -2.93 0.53 12.22
N ASN A 86 -2.76 1.74 12.76
CA ASN A 86 -2.69 2.00 14.20
C ASN A 86 -4.07 2.09 14.89
N HIS A 87 -5.11 2.45 14.15
CA HIS A 87 -6.48 2.61 14.67
C HIS A 87 -7.48 1.74 13.90
N PRO A 88 -7.35 0.40 13.96
CA PRO A 88 -8.18 -0.52 13.18
C PRO A 88 -9.67 -0.47 13.57
N ASN A 89 -10.00 0.06 14.74
CA ASN A 89 -11.37 0.28 15.21
C ASN A 89 -12.01 1.57 14.66
N LYS A 90 -11.27 2.40 13.93
CA LYS A 90 -11.76 3.64 13.28
C LYS A 90 -12.55 4.56 14.24
N PRO A 91 -11.92 5.11 15.30
CA PRO A 91 -12.61 5.92 16.32
C PRO A 91 -13.31 7.18 15.78
N TRP A 92 -12.90 7.67 14.61
CA TRP A 92 -13.58 8.77 13.90
C TRP A 92 -14.98 8.41 13.38
N LEU A 93 -15.35 7.13 13.29
CA LEU A 93 -16.70 6.70 12.90
C LEU A 93 -17.71 6.71 14.07
N SER A 94 -17.25 6.98 15.29
CA SER A 94 -18.07 6.94 16.51
C SER A 94 -18.20 8.31 17.20
N GLN A 95 -17.94 9.40 16.47
CA GLN A 95 -18.12 10.77 16.94
C GLN A 95 -19.62 11.11 17.10
#